data_AF-A0A3D1UAG1-F1
#
_entry.id   AF-A0A3D1UAG1-F1
#
_cell.length_a   1.000
_cell.length_b   1.000
_cell.length_c   1.000
_cell.angle_alpha   90.00
_cell.angle_beta   90.00
_cell.angle_gamma   90.00
#
_symmetry.space_group_name_H-M   'P 1'
#
loop_
_entity.id
_entity.type
_entity.pdbx_description
1 polymer ?
#
loop_
_entity_poly.entity_id
_entity_poly.type
_entity_poly.pdbx_seq_one_letter_code
_entity_poly.pdbx_strand_id
1 'polypeptide(L)'
;MSRACVRKSVFWAWVAVLAFGACPAVTEPGFTIRLDVDLDGVKSGERLYEIPGCLTLDLREAGEDPALRKYDAREGNYLSFRLPDGTCPVLEAHMPSVKASRVGLPLGFIGGTGGVRRVVLNYAKTHFSIAADGHMDDDMLLQPCPPADPEKARILSARVKKAEFSTPADPDALPLVKDVRPIARSVQYWTPGDHNAWVGDVALGFHKGRFHVFYLYDRRHHASKAGAAGHFFAHISSADLVHWDEHPHAVPIENWWETLGTGTPFEYDGKLYLAYGLHTSRCTKDPKYPIGATYAVSEDGIHFTKSGRIVHATENPTIYNRADGSLGLVAGYGGMGGIWTSDSLDGWKLYDDKVPTRGDCPCPFEWNGRHYLFQGFDQFAYSPSGKPGTYVDWSKDGRAPYEGLSVPMVAPFAGNRRILAGWLSHRDGWGGWLVFRELVQHPDGTLGQKWVPEIAPPVAPRTFTAQPGKPFRLVFRPESGAGTALVFAIDPEARVAAFHDDMPQVKWSAAHHAENFKIRRLPAFSAPYAVRVVSYCEPKSGDTIFDVEIGGERTMICRRKGRFRAPEES
;
A
#
# COMPACT_ATOMS: atom_id res chain seq x y z
N MET A 1 -34.09 63.58 23.00
CA MET A 1 -34.23 64.19 21.66
C MET A 1 -32.98 63.88 20.84
N SER A 2 -33.19 63.46 19.58
CA SER A 2 -32.25 63.43 18.42
C SER A 2 -30.91 62.69 18.54
N ARG A 3 -30.70 61.58 17.79
CA ARG A 3 -30.16 61.46 16.41
C ARG A 3 -28.77 60.79 16.48
N ALA A 4 -28.67 59.51 16.14
CA ALA A 4 -28.23 59.01 14.83
C ALA A 4 -26.80 59.40 14.46
N CYS A 5 -25.87 58.43 14.58
CA CYS A 5 -24.62 58.43 13.83
C CYS A 5 -24.48 57.07 13.12
N VAL A 6 -24.83 57.09 11.84
CA VAL A 6 -24.61 56.03 10.87
C VAL A 6 -23.15 56.12 10.41
N ARG A 7 -22.34 55.10 10.65
CA ARG A 7 -21.12 54.86 9.87
C ARG A 7 -21.36 53.66 8.95
N LYS A 8 -21.68 53.96 7.69
CA LYS A 8 -21.57 53.03 6.56
C LYS A 8 -20.08 52.81 6.30
N SER A 9 -19.56 51.62 6.56
CA SER A 9 -18.31 51.15 5.96
C SER A 9 -18.67 50.28 4.75
N VAL A 10 -18.36 50.82 3.58
CA VAL A 10 -18.51 50.17 2.28
C VAL A 10 -17.49 49.04 2.20
N PHE A 11 -17.93 47.79 2.20
CA PHE A 11 -17.09 46.62 1.90
C PHE A 11 -17.23 46.36 0.39
N TRP A 12 -16.26 46.85 -0.39
CA TRP A 12 -16.10 46.44 -1.78
C TRP A 12 -15.57 45.01 -1.77
N ALA A 13 -16.40 44.07 -2.26
CA ALA A 13 -15.99 42.72 -2.57
C ALA A 13 -14.97 42.75 -3.71
N TRP A 14 -13.70 42.56 -3.39
CA TRP A 14 -12.69 42.18 -4.37
C TRP A 14 -12.73 40.66 -4.52
N VAL A 15 -13.59 40.19 -5.42
CA VAL A 15 -13.41 38.88 -6.05
C VAL A 15 -12.26 39.07 -7.03
N ALA A 16 -11.03 38.79 -6.57
CA ALA A 16 -9.90 38.65 -7.47
C ALA A 16 -10.07 37.32 -8.22
N VAL A 17 -10.79 37.37 -9.35
CA VAL A 17 -10.60 36.41 -10.43
C VAL A 17 -9.15 36.58 -10.89
N LEU A 18 -8.29 35.63 -10.49
CA LEU A 18 -7.02 35.41 -11.16
C LEU A 18 -7.36 34.93 -12.57
N ALA A 19 -7.49 35.88 -13.49
CA ALA A 19 -7.53 35.63 -14.91
C ALA A 19 -6.11 35.19 -15.34
N PHE A 20 -5.85 33.89 -15.21
CA PHE A 20 -4.97 33.25 -16.19
C PHE A 20 -5.76 33.24 -17.50
N GLY A 21 -5.20 33.82 -18.56
CA GLY A 21 -5.79 33.80 -19.88
C GLY A 21 -6.01 32.36 -20.32
N ALA A 22 -7.24 31.88 -20.16
CA ALA A 22 -7.68 30.60 -20.69
C ALA A 22 -7.89 30.76 -22.19
N CYS A 23 -6.95 30.23 -22.97
CA CYS A 23 -7.33 29.60 -24.24
C CYS A 23 -8.34 28.49 -23.87
N PRO A 24 -9.43 28.23 -24.63
CA PRO A 24 -10.45 27.23 -24.28
C PRO A 24 -9.95 25.77 -24.39
N ALA A 25 -8.64 25.57 -24.33
CA ALA A 25 -8.00 24.27 -24.36
C ALA A 25 -8.32 23.51 -23.08
N VAL A 26 -9.19 22.52 -23.24
CA VAL A 26 -9.56 21.42 -22.32
C VAL A 26 -9.03 21.60 -20.89
N THR A 27 -9.71 22.43 -20.11
CA THR A 27 -9.64 22.43 -18.65
C THR A 27 -11.02 22.06 -18.14
N GLU A 28 -11.13 20.88 -17.53
CA GLU A 28 -12.35 20.17 -17.13
C GLU A 28 -13.51 20.19 -18.17
N PRO A 29 -13.75 19.05 -18.82
CA PRO A 29 -13.84 17.75 -18.15
C PRO A 29 -12.68 16.78 -18.48
N GLY A 30 -11.59 17.28 -19.08
CA GLY A 30 -10.45 16.46 -19.48
C GLY A 30 -10.56 15.93 -20.91
N PHE A 31 -9.69 14.97 -21.27
CA PHE A 31 -9.66 14.35 -22.60
C PHE A 31 -9.33 12.85 -22.54
N THR A 32 -9.72 12.16 -23.61
CA THR A 32 -9.28 10.80 -23.92
C THR A 32 -8.69 10.75 -25.33
N ILE A 33 -7.50 10.16 -25.46
CA ILE A 33 -6.86 9.89 -26.74
C ILE A 33 -6.80 8.40 -26.94
N ARG A 34 -7.28 7.91 -28.08
CA ARG A 34 -7.25 6.49 -28.40
C ARG A 34 -6.48 6.26 -29.69
N LEU A 35 -5.44 5.44 -29.60
CA LEU A 35 -4.52 5.18 -30.69
C LEU A 35 -4.49 3.69 -31.00
N ASP A 36 -4.50 3.35 -32.28
CA ASP A 36 -4.23 1.99 -32.75
C ASP A 36 -2.75 1.94 -33.14
N VAL A 37 -1.93 1.28 -32.33
CA VAL A 37 -0.47 1.28 -32.45
C VAL A 37 0.03 -0.10 -32.83
N ASP A 38 0.72 -0.19 -33.96
CA ASP A 38 1.37 -1.39 -34.46
C ASP A 38 2.72 -1.63 -33.77
N LEU A 39 2.74 -2.64 -32.90
CA LEU A 39 3.90 -3.00 -32.10
C LEU A 39 4.79 -4.06 -32.78
N ASP A 40 4.46 -4.52 -34.00
CA ASP A 40 5.25 -5.56 -34.66
C ASP A 40 6.68 -5.08 -34.96
N GLY A 41 7.67 -5.92 -34.63
CA GLY A 41 9.08 -5.64 -34.87
C GLY A 41 9.58 -4.34 -34.22
N VAL A 42 9.03 -3.97 -33.06
CA VAL A 42 9.45 -2.77 -32.33
C VAL A 42 10.95 -2.77 -32.03
N LYS A 43 11.59 -1.66 -32.38
CA LYS A 43 12.89 -1.22 -31.91
C LYS A 43 12.62 0.11 -31.20
N SER A 44 13.00 0.21 -29.95
CA SER A 44 12.76 1.37 -29.09
C SER A 44 13.44 2.65 -29.60
N GLY A 45 13.05 3.81 -29.04
CA GLY A 45 13.59 5.13 -29.38
C GLY A 45 12.75 5.93 -30.38
N GLU A 46 11.45 5.67 -30.46
CA GLU A 46 10.56 6.23 -31.49
C GLU A 46 9.44 7.07 -30.85
N ARG A 47 9.25 8.31 -31.34
CA ARG A 47 8.08 9.11 -30.97
C ARG A 47 6.89 8.74 -31.85
N LEU A 48 5.81 8.32 -31.21
CA LEU A 48 4.60 7.86 -31.90
C LEU A 48 3.63 9.00 -32.18
N TYR A 49 3.36 9.79 -31.14
CA TYR A 49 2.32 10.81 -31.17
C TYR A 49 2.70 11.95 -30.22
N GLU A 50 2.33 13.19 -30.58
CA GLU A 50 2.48 14.34 -29.69
C GLU A 50 1.31 15.31 -29.82
N ILE A 51 1.01 15.99 -28.71
CA ILE A 51 0.31 17.27 -28.71
C ILE A 51 1.34 18.28 -28.18
N PRO A 52 1.91 19.16 -29.04
CA PRO A 52 2.99 20.05 -28.65
C PRO A 52 2.67 20.87 -27.41
N GLY A 53 3.55 20.83 -26.41
CA GLY A 53 3.40 21.54 -25.13
C GLY A 53 2.50 20.84 -24.11
N CYS A 54 1.79 19.78 -24.49
CA CYS A 54 0.91 19.02 -23.63
C CYS A 54 1.47 17.64 -23.28
N LEU A 55 1.56 16.73 -24.26
CA LEU A 55 1.99 15.35 -24.02
C LEU A 55 2.72 14.74 -25.21
N THR A 56 3.56 13.75 -24.92
CA THR A 56 4.16 12.84 -25.90
C THR A 56 3.77 11.40 -25.59
N LEU A 57 3.70 10.57 -26.62
CA LEU A 57 3.65 9.12 -26.55
C LEU A 57 4.85 8.56 -27.32
N ASP A 58 5.64 7.74 -26.64
CA ASP A 58 6.92 7.24 -27.11
C ASP A 58 7.00 5.73 -26.94
N LEU A 59 7.72 5.07 -27.84
CA LEU A 59 8.33 3.76 -27.57
C LEU A 59 9.76 3.99 -27.13
N ARG A 60 10.07 3.68 -25.87
CA ARG A 60 11.38 3.94 -25.27
C ARG A 60 12.02 2.64 -24.78
N GLU A 61 13.36 2.57 -24.80
CA GLU A 61 14.10 1.50 -24.15
C GLU A 61 14.32 1.85 -22.69
N ALA A 62 13.80 1.03 -21.77
CA ALA A 62 14.04 1.22 -20.36
C ALA A 62 15.46 0.80 -19.95
N GLY A 63 16.12 1.65 -19.16
CA GLY A 63 17.46 1.42 -18.61
C GLY A 63 18.62 2.01 -19.43
N GLU A 64 18.38 2.45 -20.66
CA GLU A 64 19.39 3.09 -21.51
C GLU A 64 19.62 4.56 -21.15
N ASP A 65 18.56 5.31 -20.84
CA ASP A 65 18.67 6.71 -20.41
C ASP A 65 19.20 6.79 -18.96
N PRO A 66 20.41 7.34 -18.73
CA PRO A 66 20.97 7.47 -17.39
C PRO A 66 20.09 8.31 -16.45
N ALA A 67 19.34 9.30 -16.97
CA ALA A 67 18.46 10.15 -16.18
C ALA A 67 17.23 9.40 -15.66
N LEU A 68 16.79 8.37 -16.39
CA LEU A 68 15.62 7.56 -16.05
C LEU A 68 15.97 6.21 -15.44
N ARG A 69 17.24 5.82 -15.36
CA ARG A 69 17.65 4.52 -14.82
C ARG A 69 17.05 4.21 -13.44
N LYS A 70 16.98 5.19 -12.54
CA LYS A 70 16.32 5.03 -11.23
C LYS A 70 14.82 4.78 -11.42
N TYR A 71 14.16 5.60 -12.23
CA TYR A 71 12.73 5.45 -12.50
C TYR A 71 12.44 4.07 -13.07
N ASP A 72 13.13 3.68 -14.14
CA ASP A 72 12.92 2.41 -14.87
C ASP A 72 13.12 1.18 -14.00
N ALA A 73 14.14 1.19 -13.13
CA ALA A 73 14.44 0.05 -12.27
C ALA A 73 13.55 -0.02 -11.03
N ARG A 74 13.15 1.14 -10.49
CA ARG A 74 12.58 1.28 -9.14
C ARG A 74 11.13 1.74 -9.17
N GLU A 75 10.90 2.93 -9.72
CA GLU A 75 9.60 3.62 -9.64
C GLU A 75 8.62 3.05 -10.66
N GLY A 76 9.01 2.99 -11.93
CA GLY A 76 8.25 2.34 -13.00
C GLY A 76 8.29 0.81 -12.93
N ASN A 77 9.23 0.18 -12.21
CA ASN A 77 9.41 -1.28 -12.19
C ASN A 77 9.45 -1.92 -13.59
N TYR A 78 9.93 -1.21 -14.61
CA TYR A 78 9.88 -1.67 -15.99
C TYR A 78 10.84 -2.83 -16.22
N LEU A 79 12.04 -2.76 -15.63
CA LEU A 79 13.11 -3.72 -15.91
C LEU A 79 12.84 -5.15 -15.40
N SER A 80 11.78 -5.34 -14.61
CA SER A 80 11.28 -6.66 -14.21
C SER A 80 10.52 -7.37 -15.35
N PHE A 81 10.16 -6.65 -16.41
CA PHE A 81 9.36 -7.13 -17.54
C PHE A 81 10.13 -7.06 -18.86
N ARG A 82 11.41 -7.42 -18.83
CA ARG A 82 12.22 -7.58 -20.05
C ARG A 82 11.64 -8.65 -20.96
N LEU A 83 11.76 -8.43 -22.26
CA LEU A 83 11.51 -9.46 -23.27
C LEU A 83 12.57 -10.56 -23.17
N PRO A 84 12.33 -11.76 -23.75
CA PRO A 84 13.28 -12.87 -23.71
C PRO A 84 14.67 -12.56 -24.29
N ASP A 85 14.77 -11.58 -25.19
CA ASP A 85 16.03 -11.12 -25.78
C ASP A 85 16.81 -10.13 -24.87
N GLY A 86 16.26 -9.78 -23.71
CA GLY A 86 16.84 -8.88 -22.73
C GLY A 86 16.46 -7.40 -22.90
N THR A 87 15.82 -7.02 -24.00
CA THR A 87 15.32 -5.65 -24.21
C THR A 87 14.12 -5.35 -23.31
N CYS A 88 13.84 -4.08 -23.07
CA CYS A 88 12.70 -3.58 -22.31
C CYS A 88 12.07 -2.37 -23.01
N PRO A 89 11.44 -2.56 -24.18
CA PRO A 89 10.66 -1.51 -24.80
C PRO A 89 9.43 -1.21 -23.91
N VAL A 90 9.15 0.08 -23.75
CA VAL A 90 8.04 0.61 -22.95
C VAL A 90 7.24 1.55 -23.83
N LEU A 91 5.92 1.34 -23.88
CA LEU A 91 4.99 2.32 -24.41
C LEU A 91 4.74 3.35 -23.31
N GLU A 92 5.19 4.58 -23.50
CA GLU A 92 5.27 5.56 -22.42
C GLU A 92 4.72 6.91 -22.85
N ALA A 93 3.85 7.46 -22.00
CA ALA A 93 3.33 8.80 -22.15
C ALA A 93 3.88 9.74 -21.07
N HIS A 94 4.09 10.99 -21.44
CA HIS A 94 4.71 11.98 -20.56
C HIS A 94 4.18 13.38 -20.86
N MET A 95 3.99 14.20 -19.83
CA MET A 95 3.67 15.63 -19.95
C MET A 95 4.88 16.47 -19.52
N PRO A 96 5.72 16.97 -20.45
CA PRO A 96 7.02 17.56 -20.11
C PRO A 96 6.99 18.77 -19.16
N SER A 97 5.90 19.54 -19.16
CA SER A 97 5.70 20.72 -18.31
C SER A 97 5.06 20.41 -16.96
N VAL A 98 4.74 19.14 -16.70
CA VAL A 98 4.09 18.68 -15.47
C VAL A 98 5.07 17.83 -14.67
N LYS A 99 5.24 18.18 -13.40
CA LYS A 99 6.09 17.42 -12.47
C LYS A 99 5.46 16.04 -12.21
N ALA A 100 6.26 14.99 -12.41
CA ALA A 100 5.85 13.59 -12.20
C ALA A 100 4.54 13.25 -12.93
N SER A 101 4.65 13.09 -14.24
CA SER A 101 3.54 12.84 -15.17
C SER A 101 3.86 11.70 -16.13
N ARG A 102 4.76 10.80 -15.74
CA ARG A 102 5.22 9.70 -16.58
C ARG A 102 4.41 8.46 -16.25
N VAL A 103 3.74 7.93 -17.26
CA VAL A 103 3.02 6.67 -17.18
C VAL A 103 3.42 5.78 -18.34
N GLY A 104 3.62 4.49 -18.10
CA GLY A 104 4.09 3.60 -19.15
C GLY A 104 3.78 2.13 -18.90
N LEU A 105 3.77 1.37 -19.99
CA LEU A 105 3.53 -0.07 -20.00
C LEU A 105 4.72 -0.77 -20.67
N PRO A 106 5.52 -1.54 -19.93
CA PRO A 106 6.54 -2.41 -20.52
C PRO A 106 5.88 -3.40 -21.47
N LEU A 107 6.41 -3.57 -22.67
CA LEU A 107 5.80 -4.49 -23.64
C LEU A 107 5.84 -5.93 -23.14
N GLY A 108 6.86 -6.33 -22.37
CA GLY A 108 6.89 -7.64 -21.72
C GLY A 108 5.78 -7.85 -20.67
N PHE A 109 5.24 -6.78 -20.08
CA PHE A 109 4.12 -6.86 -19.13
C PHE A 109 2.78 -7.08 -19.85
N ILE A 110 2.57 -6.42 -20.99
CA ILE A 110 1.33 -6.54 -21.77
C ILE A 110 1.37 -7.70 -22.80
N GLY A 111 2.31 -8.63 -22.67
CA GLY A 111 2.35 -9.85 -23.50
C GLY A 111 3.14 -9.74 -24.81
N GLY A 112 4.07 -8.78 -24.91
CA GLY A 112 5.06 -8.68 -25.98
C GLY A 112 4.75 -7.63 -27.05
N THR A 113 5.40 -7.78 -28.21
CA THR A 113 5.40 -6.82 -29.33
C THR A 113 4.44 -7.18 -30.46
N GLY A 114 3.52 -8.13 -30.28
CA GLY A 114 2.67 -8.59 -31.39
C GLY A 114 1.51 -7.65 -31.70
N GLY A 115 1.37 -7.29 -32.98
CA GLY A 115 0.17 -6.75 -33.63
C GLY A 115 -0.19 -5.29 -33.35
N VAL A 116 -1.34 -4.87 -33.88
CA VAL A 116 -1.96 -3.56 -33.62
C VAL A 116 -2.73 -3.60 -32.31
N ARG A 117 -2.40 -2.69 -31.40
CA ARG A 117 -2.99 -2.61 -30.06
C ARG A 117 -3.69 -1.29 -29.83
N ARG A 118 -4.79 -1.34 -29.09
CA ARG A 118 -5.53 -0.14 -28.68
C ARG A 118 -4.87 0.44 -27.44
N VAL A 119 -4.27 1.61 -27.61
CA VAL A 119 -3.67 2.42 -26.54
C VAL A 119 -4.63 3.55 -26.20
N VAL A 120 -4.95 3.69 -24.92
CA VAL A 120 -5.82 4.76 -24.41
C VAL A 120 -5.04 5.62 -23.44
N LEU A 121 -4.98 6.92 -23.71
CA LEU A 121 -4.43 7.93 -22.81
C LEU A 121 -5.58 8.77 -22.26
N ASN A 122 -5.65 8.90 -20.94
CA ASN A 122 -6.72 9.66 -20.29
C ASN A 122 -6.14 10.76 -19.41
N TYR A 123 -6.73 11.95 -19.47
CA TYR A 123 -6.65 12.92 -18.39
C TYR A 123 -8.06 13.23 -17.89
N ALA A 124 -8.36 12.87 -16.65
CA ALA A 124 -9.66 13.10 -16.02
C ALA A 124 -9.50 13.49 -14.54
N LYS A 125 -10.14 14.59 -14.13
CA LYS A 125 -9.95 15.24 -12.82
C LYS A 125 -8.47 15.54 -12.54
N THR A 126 -7.79 14.61 -11.88
CA THR A 126 -6.37 14.69 -11.50
C THR A 126 -5.55 13.51 -12.04
N HIS A 127 -6.18 12.51 -12.65
CA HIS A 127 -5.52 11.29 -13.10
C HIS A 127 -5.00 11.47 -14.52
N PHE A 128 -3.74 11.08 -14.74
CA PHE A 128 -3.18 10.88 -16.07
C PHE A 128 -2.80 9.41 -16.21
N SER A 129 -3.45 8.70 -17.13
CA SER A 129 -3.25 7.26 -17.27
C SER A 129 -2.99 6.83 -18.72
N ILE A 130 -2.34 5.68 -18.84
CA ILE A 130 -2.16 4.91 -20.08
C ILE A 130 -2.72 3.51 -19.87
N ALA A 131 -3.50 3.01 -20.83
CA ALA A 131 -4.04 1.66 -20.80
C ALA A 131 -3.88 0.96 -22.16
N ALA A 132 -3.59 -0.33 -22.12
CA ALA A 132 -3.56 -1.23 -23.28
C ALA A 132 -3.78 -2.67 -22.81
N ASP A 133 -4.54 -3.47 -23.57
CA ASP A 133 -4.78 -4.90 -23.34
C ASP A 133 -5.28 -5.26 -21.92
N GLY A 134 -6.09 -4.39 -21.32
CA GLY A 134 -6.61 -4.59 -19.95
C GLY A 134 -5.60 -4.26 -18.84
N HIS A 135 -4.42 -3.77 -19.20
CA HIS A 135 -3.39 -3.28 -18.27
C HIS A 135 -3.36 -1.76 -18.24
N MET A 136 -2.90 -1.19 -17.11
CA MET A 136 -2.90 0.26 -16.91
C MET A 136 -1.72 0.76 -16.07
N ASP A 137 -1.27 1.98 -16.38
CA ASP A 137 -0.48 2.82 -15.49
C ASP A 137 -1.13 4.18 -15.29
N ASP A 138 -1.02 4.72 -14.08
CA ASP A 138 -1.67 5.95 -13.64
C ASP A 138 -0.75 6.76 -12.72
N ASP A 139 -0.83 8.09 -12.83
CA ASP A 139 -0.28 9.04 -11.86
C ASP A 139 -1.29 10.17 -11.62
N MET A 140 -1.24 10.76 -10.41
CA MET A 140 -2.16 11.81 -9.99
C MET A 140 -1.44 13.15 -9.94
N LEU A 141 -1.81 14.05 -10.82
CA LEU A 141 -1.12 15.33 -10.99
C LEU A 141 -1.33 16.28 -9.79
N LEU A 142 -0.31 17.08 -9.46
CA LEU A 142 -0.42 18.15 -8.45
C LEU A 142 -0.91 19.48 -9.04
N GLN A 143 -1.09 19.53 -10.35
CA GLN A 143 -1.46 20.70 -11.11
C GLN A 143 -2.37 20.25 -12.26
N PRO A 144 -3.17 21.17 -12.84
CA PRO A 144 -3.95 20.86 -14.03
C PRO A 144 -3.07 20.38 -15.17
N CYS A 145 -3.64 19.52 -16.02
CA CYS A 145 -3.02 19.18 -17.30
C CYS A 145 -2.81 20.43 -18.15
N PRO A 146 -1.71 20.54 -18.91
CA PRO A 146 -1.54 21.60 -19.88
C PRO A 146 -2.64 21.58 -20.94
N PRO A 147 -2.98 22.74 -21.52
CA PRO A 147 -3.80 22.86 -22.72
C PRO A 147 -3.56 21.78 -23.79
N ALA A 148 -4.53 20.88 -23.98
CA ALA A 148 -4.53 19.91 -25.07
C ALA A 148 -5.26 20.48 -26.28
N ASP A 149 -4.53 20.80 -27.35
CA ASP A 149 -5.08 21.28 -28.61
C ASP A 149 -5.04 20.16 -29.66
N PRO A 150 -6.19 19.49 -29.95
CA PRO A 150 -6.23 18.38 -30.89
C PRO A 150 -5.89 18.78 -32.32
N GLU A 151 -6.07 20.05 -32.72
CA GLU A 151 -5.69 20.53 -34.06
C GLU A 151 -4.17 20.59 -34.23
N LYS A 152 -3.42 20.70 -33.12
CA LYS A 152 -1.95 20.66 -33.11
C LYS A 152 -1.39 19.26 -32.92
N ALA A 153 -2.23 18.25 -32.73
CA ALA A 153 -1.80 16.87 -32.58
C ALA A 153 -1.04 16.38 -33.83
N ARG A 154 0.02 15.60 -33.62
CA ARG A 154 0.82 15.02 -34.70
C ARG A 154 0.99 13.53 -34.50
N ILE A 155 0.66 12.77 -35.53
CA ILE A 155 1.11 11.39 -35.68
C ILE A 155 2.51 11.44 -36.28
N LEU A 156 3.50 10.96 -35.54
CA LEU A 156 4.92 11.04 -35.91
C LEU A 156 5.51 9.71 -36.36
N SER A 157 4.77 8.61 -36.17
CA SER A 157 5.16 7.27 -36.58
C SER A 157 4.10 6.59 -37.44
N ALA A 158 4.53 5.86 -38.47
CA ALA A 158 3.68 4.99 -39.28
C ALA A 158 3.11 3.78 -38.51
N ARG A 159 3.55 3.55 -37.27
CA ARG A 159 2.98 2.55 -36.36
C ARG A 159 1.61 2.95 -35.86
N VAL A 160 1.35 4.26 -35.71
CA VAL A 160 0.03 4.75 -35.32
C VAL A 160 -0.88 4.68 -36.55
N LYS A 161 -1.72 3.65 -36.62
CA LYS A 161 -2.66 3.41 -37.72
C LYS A 161 -3.89 4.30 -37.62
N LYS A 162 -4.24 4.70 -36.40
CA LYS A 162 -5.40 5.53 -36.09
C LYS A 162 -5.15 6.31 -34.80
N ALA A 163 -5.65 7.54 -34.74
CA ALA A 163 -5.71 8.33 -33.52
C ALA A 163 -7.05 9.06 -33.44
N GLU A 164 -7.69 9.02 -32.29
CA GLU A 164 -8.96 9.68 -32.00
C GLU A 164 -8.82 10.48 -30.71
N PHE A 165 -9.35 11.71 -30.72
CA PHE A 165 -9.35 12.58 -29.56
C PHE A 165 -10.80 12.89 -29.17
N SER A 166 -11.13 12.73 -27.89
CA SER A 166 -12.41 13.15 -27.32
C SER A 166 -12.20 14.10 -26.14
N THR A 167 -13.04 15.12 -26.09
CA THR A 167 -13.24 16.02 -24.95
C THR A 167 -14.75 16.26 -24.82
N PRO A 168 -15.41 16.03 -23.67
CA PRO A 168 -14.90 15.54 -22.38
C PRO A 168 -14.04 14.26 -22.45
N ALA A 169 -13.28 13.99 -21.38
CA ALA A 169 -12.76 12.63 -21.17
C ALA A 169 -13.91 11.62 -21.13
N ASP A 170 -13.62 10.37 -21.46
CA ASP A 170 -14.64 9.32 -21.43
C ASP A 170 -15.25 9.16 -20.03
N PRO A 171 -16.53 8.75 -19.92
CA PRO A 171 -17.17 8.51 -18.63
C PRO A 171 -16.43 7.49 -17.74
N ASP A 172 -15.62 6.62 -18.33
CA ASP A 172 -14.82 5.59 -17.67
C ASP A 172 -13.31 5.90 -17.63
N ALA A 173 -12.91 7.13 -17.92
CA ALA A 173 -11.51 7.54 -17.97
C ALA A 173 -10.77 7.45 -16.61
N LEU A 174 -11.49 7.36 -15.49
CA LEU A 174 -10.88 7.22 -14.16
C LEU A 174 -10.40 5.77 -13.90
N PRO A 175 -9.18 5.59 -13.38
CA PRO A 175 -8.53 4.30 -13.14
C PRO A 175 -9.08 3.59 -11.90
N LEU A 176 -10.39 3.36 -11.84
CA LEU A 176 -11.07 2.74 -10.71
C LEU A 176 -11.46 1.30 -11.05
N VAL A 177 -11.22 0.39 -10.11
CA VAL A 177 -11.96 -0.87 -10.09
C VAL A 177 -13.43 -0.51 -9.91
N LYS A 178 -14.28 -0.92 -10.86
CA LYS A 178 -15.72 -0.60 -10.86
C LYS A 178 -16.57 -1.77 -10.41
N ASP A 179 -16.17 -2.96 -10.81
CA ASP A 179 -16.88 -4.19 -10.53
C ASP A 179 -16.04 -5.05 -9.59
N VAL A 180 -16.73 -5.84 -8.79
CA VAL A 180 -16.10 -6.84 -7.92
C VAL A 180 -15.47 -7.94 -8.78
N ARG A 181 -14.22 -8.29 -8.49
CA ARG A 181 -13.45 -9.29 -9.25
C ARG A 181 -12.88 -10.36 -8.32
N PRO A 182 -13.14 -11.65 -8.57
CA PRO A 182 -12.49 -12.72 -7.83
C PRO A 182 -10.97 -12.69 -8.01
N ILE A 183 -10.23 -12.86 -6.91
CA ILE A 183 -8.78 -13.00 -6.92
C ILE A 183 -8.43 -14.48 -7.11
N ALA A 184 -7.93 -14.82 -8.29
CA ALA A 184 -7.65 -16.21 -8.68
C ALA A 184 -6.35 -16.78 -8.09
N ARG A 185 -5.47 -15.93 -7.56
CA ARG A 185 -4.18 -16.32 -6.97
C ARG A 185 -4.22 -16.21 -5.43
N SER A 186 -3.26 -16.83 -4.76
CA SER A 186 -3.13 -16.68 -3.31
C SER A 186 -3.04 -15.20 -2.90
N VAL A 187 -3.71 -14.84 -1.80
CA VAL A 187 -3.57 -13.53 -1.15
C VAL A 187 -2.35 -13.45 -0.23
N GLN A 188 -1.66 -14.56 0.02
CA GLN A 188 -0.37 -14.57 0.72
C GLN A 188 0.73 -14.16 -0.28
N TYR A 189 1.48 -13.12 0.07
CA TYR A 189 2.44 -12.43 -0.79
C TYR A 189 1.79 -11.71 -1.99
N TRP A 190 0.56 -11.22 -1.82
CA TRP A 190 -0.20 -10.63 -2.91
C TRP A 190 0.13 -9.15 -3.14
N THR A 191 0.01 -8.72 -4.40
CA THR A 191 0.08 -7.31 -4.82
C THR A 191 -1.08 -7.01 -5.77
N PRO A 192 -1.44 -5.74 -6.00
CA PRO A 192 -2.36 -5.38 -7.08
C PRO A 192 -1.83 -5.79 -8.46
N GLY A 193 -2.72 -5.86 -9.45
CA GLY A 193 -2.40 -6.37 -10.79
C GLY A 193 -1.40 -5.52 -11.59
N ASP A 194 -1.37 -4.22 -11.36
CA ASP A 194 -0.53 -3.30 -12.16
C ASP A 194 0.96 -3.51 -11.89
N HIS A 195 1.79 -3.40 -12.92
CA HIS A 195 3.21 -3.75 -12.88
C HIS A 195 4.04 -2.99 -11.81
N ASN A 196 3.67 -1.77 -11.44
CA ASN A 196 4.37 -0.92 -10.47
C ASN A 196 3.53 -0.56 -9.22
N ALA A 197 2.44 -1.31 -8.97
CA ALA A 197 1.57 -1.09 -7.83
C ALA A 197 1.89 -2.02 -6.65
N TRP A 198 1.76 -1.56 -5.41
CA TRP A 198 2.12 -2.36 -4.24
C TRP A 198 1.13 -2.15 -3.09
N VAL A 199 1.14 -3.10 -2.16
CA VAL A 199 0.35 -3.00 -0.92
C VAL A 199 1.16 -2.18 0.08
N GLY A 200 0.61 -1.04 0.46
CA GLY A 200 1.10 -0.22 1.56
C GLY A 200 0.51 -0.63 2.90
N ASP A 201 0.43 0.34 3.81
CA ASP A 201 -0.24 0.17 5.10
C ASP A 201 -1.64 -0.40 4.92
N VAL A 202 -1.99 -1.36 5.78
CA VAL A 202 -3.26 -2.07 5.73
C VAL A 202 -4.16 -1.63 6.87
N ALA A 203 -5.46 -1.83 6.70
CA ALA A 203 -6.49 -1.61 7.70
C ALA A 203 -7.51 -2.74 7.62
N LEU A 204 -7.76 -3.39 8.75
CA LEU A 204 -8.53 -4.63 8.79
C LEU A 204 -9.85 -4.44 9.53
N GLY A 205 -10.89 -5.12 9.07
CA GLY A 205 -12.19 -5.12 9.72
C GLY A 205 -12.96 -6.41 9.47
N PHE A 206 -13.89 -6.73 10.36
CA PHE A 206 -14.85 -7.81 10.13
C PHE A 206 -16.25 -7.23 10.25
N HIS A 207 -17.02 -7.29 9.17
CA HIS A 207 -18.33 -6.67 9.07
C HIS A 207 -19.27 -7.59 8.32
N LYS A 208 -20.49 -7.79 8.85
CA LYS A 208 -21.56 -8.59 8.23
C LYS A 208 -21.07 -9.95 7.69
N GLY A 209 -20.23 -10.65 8.46
CA GLY A 209 -19.74 -12.00 8.13
C GLY A 209 -18.57 -12.04 7.14
N ARG A 210 -18.00 -10.89 6.76
CA ARG A 210 -16.84 -10.81 5.86
C ARG A 210 -15.66 -10.17 6.55
N PHE A 211 -14.47 -10.66 6.23
CA PHE A 211 -13.19 -10.06 6.59
C PHE A 211 -12.74 -9.11 5.49
N HIS A 212 -12.53 -7.85 5.83
CA HIS A 212 -12.16 -6.77 4.92
C HIS A 212 -10.70 -6.39 5.14
N VAL A 213 -9.96 -6.26 4.04
CA VAL A 213 -8.61 -5.69 4.01
C VAL A 213 -8.69 -4.45 3.14
N PHE A 214 -8.61 -3.30 3.78
CA PHE A 214 -8.33 -2.04 3.11
C PHE A 214 -6.82 -1.85 3.11
N TYR A 215 -6.27 -1.28 2.05
CA TYR A 215 -4.84 -1.01 1.97
C TYR A 215 -4.58 0.27 1.19
N LEU A 216 -3.52 0.97 1.57
CA LEU A 216 -3.01 2.07 0.78
C LEU A 216 -2.42 1.52 -0.51
N TYR A 217 -3.04 1.85 -1.63
CA TYR A 217 -2.55 1.51 -2.96
C TYR A 217 -1.32 2.35 -3.26
N ASP A 218 -0.13 1.74 -3.21
CA ASP A 218 1.11 2.41 -3.55
C ASP A 218 1.40 2.26 -5.04
N ARG A 219 1.92 3.31 -5.66
CA ARG A 219 2.65 3.19 -6.92
C ARG A 219 3.97 3.90 -6.78
N ARG A 220 4.99 3.38 -7.47
CA ARG A 220 6.32 4.01 -7.58
C ARG A 220 7.04 4.14 -6.22
N HIS A 221 6.75 3.29 -5.25
CA HIS A 221 7.39 3.27 -3.94
C HIS A 221 7.33 4.63 -3.22
N HIS A 222 6.11 5.17 -3.05
CA HIS A 222 5.84 6.50 -2.48
C HIS A 222 6.19 7.70 -3.38
N ALA A 223 6.65 7.49 -4.62
CA ALA A 223 7.13 8.57 -5.49
C ALA A 223 6.04 9.20 -6.37
N SER A 224 4.84 8.62 -6.45
CA SER A 224 3.73 9.19 -7.22
C SER A 224 3.37 10.59 -6.71
N LYS A 225 2.68 11.37 -7.55
CA LYS A 225 2.32 12.75 -7.20
C LYS A 225 3.54 13.59 -6.82
N ALA A 226 4.61 13.42 -7.57
CA ALA A 226 5.89 14.10 -7.36
C ALA A 226 6.49 13.95 -5.95
N GLY A 227 6.37 12.77 -5.37
CA GLY A 227 6.85 12.43 -4.03
C GLY A 227 5.85 12.71 -2.91
N ALA A 228 4.61 13.11 -3.22
CA ALA A 228 3.54 13.27 -2.24
C ALA A 228 2.77 11.96 -1.97
N ALA A 229 3.33 10.82 -2.37
CA ALA A 229 2.80 9.46 -2.25
C ALA A 229 1.65 9.12 -3.20
N GLY A 230 0.61 9.98 -3.29
CA GLY A 230 -0.59 9.68 -4.09
C GLY A 230 -1.37 8.46 -3.57
N HIS A 231 -1.33 8.20 -2.26
CA HIS A 231 -1.97 7.04 -1.65
C HIS A 231 -3.48 7.20 -1.55
N PHE A 232 -4.19 6.09 -1.69
CA PHE A 232 -5.64 5.99 -1.56
C PHE A 232 -6.03 4.59 -1.09
N PHE A 233 -7.24 4.41 -0.56
CA PHE A 233 -7.67 3.10 -0.07
C PHE A 233 -8.26 2.24 -1.18
N ALA A 234 -7.61 1.12 -1.46
CA ALA A 234 -8.17 0.00 -2.21
C ALA A 234 -8.64 -1.11 -1.24
N HIS A 235 -9.40 -2.09 -1.75
CA HIS A 235 -10.17 -2.99 -0.90
C HIS A 235 -10.26 -4.40 -1.48
N ILE A 236 -9.97 -5.40 -0.63
CA ILE A 236 -10.29 -6.81 -0.87
C ILE A 236 -11.06 -7.37 0.33
N SER A 237 -11.84 -8.44 0.14
CA SER A 237 -12.49 -9.11 1.27
C SER A 237 -12.71 -10.59 1.02
N SER A 238 -12.98 -11.34 2.09
CA SER A 238 -13.37 -12.74 2.02
C SER A 238 -14.36 -13.10 3.13
N ALA A 239 -15.26 -14.04 2.87
CA ALA A 239 -16.13 -14.61 3.90
C ALA A 239 -15.48 -15.78 4.67
N ASP A 240 -14.49 -16.44 4.07
CA ASP A 240 -13.93 -17.71 4.55
C ASP A 240 -12.40 -17.74 4.60
N LEU A 241 -11.73 -16.63 4.25
CA LEU A 241 -10.29 -16.49 4.08
C LEU A 241 -9.69 -17.36 2.96
N VAL A 242 -10.52 -18.04 2.15
CA VAL A 242 -10.10 -18.86 1.01
C VAL A 242 -10.41 -18.13 -0.30
N HIS A 243 -11.65 -17.70 -0.47
CA HIS A 243 -12.14 -17.03 -1.67
C HIS A 243 -12.16 -15.52 -1.44
N TRP A 244 -11.36 -14.81 -2.23
CA TRP A 244 -11.17 -13.37 -2.07
C TRP A 244 -11.69 -12.61 -3.28
N ASP A 245 -12.33 -11.49 -2.99
CA ASP A 245 -12.83 -10.56 -3.98
C ASP A 245 -12.06 -9.24 -3.86
N GLU A 246 -11.59 -8.72 -4.99
CA GLU A 246 -11.16 -7.34 -5.13
C GLU A 246 -12.37 -6.45 -5.45
N HIS A 247 -12.48 -5.35 -4.72
CA HIS A 247 -13.62 -4.44 -4.78
C HIS A 247 -13.25 -3.13 -5.43
N PRO A 248 -14.24 -2.28 -5.74
CA PRO A 248 -13.99 -0.88 -6.02
C PRO A 248 -13.09 -0.22 -4.99
N HIS A 249 -12.29 0.76 -5.42
CA HIS A 249 -11.47 1.54 -4.50
C HIS A 249 -12.38 2.16 -3.42
N ALA A 250 -12.11 1.87 -2.15
CA ALA A 250 -12.94 2.34 -1.05
C ALA A 250 -12.86 3.87 -0.91
N VAL A 251 -11.67 4.46 -1.05
CA VAL A 251 -11.53 5.92 -0.97
C VAL A 251 -10.54 6.38 -2.04
N PRO A 252 -10.96 6.55 -3.30
CA PRO A 252 -10.07 6.99 -4.37
C PRO A 252 -9.68 8.46 -4.22
N ILE A 253 -8.60 8.86 -4.88
CA ILE A 253 -8.27 10.28 -5.05
C ILE A 253 -9.24 10.90 -6.04
N GLU A 254 -9.85 12.02 -5.65
CA GLU A 254 -10.76 12.78 -6.50
C GLU A 254 -10.30 14.23 -6.68
N ASN A 255 -9.46 14.70 -5.77
CA ASN A 255 -8.93 16.05 -5.79
C ASN A 255 -7.40 16.03 -5.81
N TRP A 256 -6.80 17.00 -6.51
CA TRP A 256 -5.33 17.08 -6.61
C TRP A 256 -4.63 17.32 -5.28
N TRP A 257 -5.31 17.78 -4.23
CA TRP A 257 -4.75 18.01 -2.89
C TRP A 257 -4.91 16.80 -1.95
N GLU A 258 -5.54 15.72 -2.43
CA GLU A 258 -5.69 14.47 -1.70
C GLU A 258 -4.45 13.59 -1.85
N THR A 259 -4.02 13.05 -0.71
CA THR A 259 -3.16 11.87 -0.56
C THR A 259 -3.45 11.36 0.84
N LEU A 260 -3.72 10.07 0.98
CA LEU A 260 -4.39 9.54 2.15
C LEU A 260 -3.39 8.84 3.07
N GLY A 261 -3.47 9.19 4.35
CA GLY A 261 -2.88 8.46 5.45
C GLY A 261 -3.72 7.28 5.89
N THR A 262 -3.06 6.34 6.54
CA THR A 262 -3.68 5.13 7.08
C THR A 262 -4.76 5.47 8.11
N GLY A 263 -5.78 4.63 8.18
CA GLY A 263 -6.74 4.65 9.28
C GLY A 263 -7.39 3.29 9.43
N THR A 264 -8.60 3.22 10.01
CA THR A 264 -9.24 1.93 10.33
C THR A 264 -10.73 1.91 10.04
N PRO A 265 -11.28 0.73 9.67
CA PRO A 265 -12.71 0.55 9.63
C PRO A 265 -13.29 0.43 11.05
N PHE A 266 -14.53 0.90 11.23
CA PHE A 266 -15.29 0.78 12.46
C PHE A 266 -16.79 0.79 12.16
N GLU A 267 -17.61 0.23 13.04
CA GLU A 267 -19.05 0.25 12.90
C GLU A 267 -19.66 1.47 13.60
N TYR A 268 -20.59 2.15 12.95
CA TYR A 268 -21.35 3.23 13.57
C TYR A 268 -22.71 3.32 12.91
N ASP A 269 -23.78 3.46 13.70
CA ASP A 269 -25.16 3.56 13.20
C ASP A 269 -25.54 2.43 12.21
N GLY A 270 -25.12 1.19 12.52
CA GLY A 270 -25.41 0.00 11.70
C GLY A 270 -24.70 -0.07 10.34
N LYS A 271 -23.77 0.85 10.06
CA LYS A 271 -23.00 0.93 8.81
C LYS A 271 -21.51 0.75 9.06
N LEU A 272 -20.76 0.43 8.00
CA LEU A 272 -19.32 0.38 8.05
C LEU A 272 -18.74 1.75 7.69
N TYR A 273 -17.93 2.30 8.59
CA TYR A 273 -17.18 3.52 8.38
C TYR A 273 -15.72 3.15 8.16
N LEU A 274 -15.02 3.89 7.32
CA LEU A 274 -13.57 3.80 7.14
C LEU A 274 -12.96 5.15 7.50
N ALA A 275 -12.29 5.23 8.65
CA ALA A 275 -11.50 6.39 9.02
C ALA A 275 -10.20 6.44 8.21
N TYR A 276 -9.78 7.63 7.83
CA TYR A 276 -8.50 7.87 7.16
C TYR A 276 -8.05 9.31 7.40
N GLY A 277 -6.77 9.58 7.21
CA GLY A 277 -6.25 10.94 7.30
C GLY A 277 -5.99 11.58 5.96
N LEU A 278 -6.19 12.89 5.87
CA LEU A 278 -5.77 13.68 4.71
C LEU A 278 -4.37 14.22 4.95
N HIS A 279 -3.39 13.73 4.20
CA HIS A 279 -2.00 14.20 4.21
C HIS A 279 -1.80 15.39 3.26
N THR A 280 -2.79 16.29 3.21
CA THR A 280 -2.86 17.39 2.25
C THR A 280 -1.65 18.32 2.30
N SER A 281 -1.00 18.42 3.46
CA SER A 281 0.25 19.17 3.63
C SER A 281 1.42 18.68 2.77
N ARG A 282 1.35 17.45 2.24
CA ARG A 282 2.32 16.90 1.26
C ARG A 282 2.10 17.43 -0.16
N CYS A 283 0.88 17.89 -0.46
CA CYS A 283 0.50 18.42 -1.76
C CYS A 283 0.54 19.96 -1.79
N THR A 284 0.07 20.61 -0.72
CA THR A 284 -0.04 22.07 -0.63
C THR A 284 0.05 22.54 0.83
N LYS A 285 0.52 23.77 1.05
CA LYS A 285 0.54 24.44 2.36
C LYS A 285 -0.58 25.46 2.53
N ASP A 286 -1.46 25.61 1.54
CA ASP A 286 -2.59 26.54 1.59
C ASP A 286 -3.63 26.05 2.63
N PRO A 287 -3.87 26.81 3.70
CA PRO A 287 -4.72 26.38 4.82
C PRO A 287 -6.21 26.27 4.46
N LYS A 288 -6.63 26.68 3.27
CA LYS A 288 -8.02 26.50 2.83
C LYS A 288 -8.37 25.04 2.53
N TYR A 289 -7.37 24.19 2.28
CA TYR A 289 -7.59 22.78 1.99
C TYR A 289 -7.60 21.96 3.30
N PRO A 290 -8.50 20.97 3.41
CA PRO A 290 -8.67 20.21 4.65
C PRO A 290 -7.46 19.31 4.94
N ILE A 291 -7.16 19.10 6.22
CA ILE A 291 -6.11 18.23 6.74
C ILE A 291 -6.58 17.56 8.03
N GLY A 292 -6.09 16.36 8.32
CA GLY A 292 -6.44 15.60 9.51
C GLY A 292 -7.41 14.45 9.23
N ALA A 293 -8.04 13.96 10.30
CA ALA A 293 -8.85 12.75 10.28
C ALA A 293 -10.22 13.02 9.71
N THR A 294 -10.65 12.14 8.81
CA THR A 294 -11.96 12.12 8.20
C THR A 294 -12.41 10.67 8.04
N TYR A 295 -13.55 10.44 7.40
CA TYR A 295 -14.08 9.11 7.19
C TYR A 295 -14.93 9.03 5.91
N ALA A 296 -15.09 7.81 5.41
CA ALA A 296 -16.08 7.43 4.42
C ALA A 296 -17.08 6.42 5.00
N VAL A 297 -18.29 6.36 4.45
CA VAL A 297 -19.40 5.54 4.95
C VAL A 297 -19.87 4.56 3.89
N SER A 298 -20.15 3.33 4.30
CA SER A 298 -20.68 2.26 3.45
C SER A 298 -21.80 1.49 4.14
N GLU A 299 -22.89 1.26 3.42
CA GLU A 299 -24.02 0.44 3.92
C GLU A 299 -23.82 -1.06 3.64
N ASP A 300 -23.19 -1.39 2.52
CA ASP A 300 -22.94 -2.76 2.06
C ASP A 300 -21.52 -3.25 2.39
N GLY A 301 -20.65 -2.37 2.89
CA GLY A 301 -19.25 -2.64 3.22
C GLY A 301 -18.32 -2.68 2.01
N ILE A 302 -18.80 -2.29 0.82
CA ILE A 302 -18.08 -2.32 -0.47
C ILE A 302 -18.03 -0.92 -1.08
N HIS A 303 -19.16 -0.23 -1.18
CA HIS A 303 -19.24 1.09 -1.78
C HIS A 303 -19.22 2.17 -0.71
N PHE A 304 -18.23 3.07 -0.78
CA PHE A 304 -17.97 4.06 0.24
C PHE A 304 -18.20 5.48 -0.29
N THR A 305 -18.86 6.31 0.51
CA THR A 305 -19.06 7.74 0.25
C THR A 305 -18.25 8.56 1.24
N LYS A 306 -17.35 9.41 0.76
CA LYS A 306 -16.57 10.33 1.60
C LYS A 306 -17.48 11.30 2.33
N SER A 307 -17.23 11.53 3.62
CA SER A 307 -18.04 12.46 4.42
C SER A 307 -17.75 13.93 4.14
N GLY A 308 -16.52 14.26 3.71
CA GLY A 308 -16.04 15.65 3.60
C GLY A 308 -15.88 16.37 4.94
N ARG A 309 -16.01 15.66 6.08
CA ARG A 309 -15.93 16.24 7.43
C ARG A 309 -14.60 15.89 8.09
N ILE A 310 -13.94 16.88 8.69
CA ILE A 310 -12.80 16.66 9.57
C ILE A 310 -13.30 16.46 11.00
N VAL A 311 -12.89 15.35 11.62
CA VAL A 311 -13.33 14.96 12.98
C VAL A 311 -12.23 15.09 14.02
N HIS A 312 -10.96 15.11 13.61
CA HIS A 312 -9.81 15.25 14.50
C HIS A 312 -8.56 15.72 13.73
N ALA A 313 -7.57 16.30 14.42
CA ALA A 313 -6.36 16.85 13.78
C ALA A 313 -5.32 15.80 13.34
N THR A 314 -5.42 14.57 13.85
CA THR A 314 -4.50 13.46 13.52
C THR A 314 -4.57 13.07 12.04
N GLU A 315 -3.44 12.76 11.43
CA GLU A 315 -3.37 12.41 10.00
C GLU A 315 -3.22 10.90 9.75
N ASN A 316 -3.09 10.08 10.80
CA ASN A 316 -3.19 8.62 10.71
C ASN A 316 -4.16 8.09 11.80
N PRO A 317 -5.47 8.39 11.70
CA PRO A 317 -6.45 8.08 12.75
C PRO A 317 -6.76 6.60 12.84
N THR A 318 -6.71 6.05 14.04
CA THR A 318 -7.36 4.76 14.30
C THR A 318 -8.59 4.96 15.14
N ILE A 319 -9.75 4.92 14.48
CA ILE A 319 -11.06 4.92 15.14
C ILE A 319 -11.54 3.48 15.27
N TYR A 320 -12.00 3.09 16.46
CA TYR A 320 -12.42 1.73 16.74
C TYR A 320 -13.59 1.68 17.72
N ASN A 321 -14.38 0.61 17.64
CA ASN A 321 -15.45 0.33 18.58
C ASN A 321 -14.89 -0.16 19.92
N ARG A 322 -15.33 0.45 21.03
CA ARG A 322 -14.97 0.01 22.38
C ARG A 322 -16.06 -0.88 22.96
N ALA A 323 -15.67 -1.73 23.91
CA ALA A 323 -16.59 -2.65 24.59
C ALA A 323 -17.69 -1.92 25.42
N ASP A 324 -17.43 -0.67 25.83
CA ASP A 324 -18.38 0.18 26.57
C ASP A 324 -19.42 0.85 25.65
N GLY A 325 -19.36 0.62 24.33
CA GLY A 325 -20.27 1.20 23.34
C GLY A 325 -19.84 2.57 22.80
N SER A 326 -18.80 3.18 23.37
CA SER A 326 -18.21 4.42 22.84
C SER A 326 -17.24 4.15 21.68
N LEU A 327 -16.85 5.20 20.99
CA LEU A 327 -15.76 5.18 20.01
C LEU A 327 -14.45 5.52 20.70
N GLY A 328 -13.40 4.78 20.35
CA GLY A 328 -12.02 5.13 20.69
C GLY A 328 -11.31 5.72 19.47
N LEU A 329 -10.40 6.66 19.70
CA LEU A 329 -9.45 7.16 18.72
C LEU A 329 -8.05 7.09 19.29
N VAL A 330 -7.13 6.46 18.56
CA VAL A 330 -5.69 6.59 18.84
C VAL A 330 -5.11 7.47 17.76
N ALA A 331 -4.49 8.57 18.18
CA ALA A 331 -3.88 9.51 17.26
C ALA A 331 -2.55 8.95 16.76
N GLY A 332 -2.33 9.00 15.45
CA GLY A 332 -1.04 8.80 14.83
C GLY A 332 -0.60 10.04 14.04
N TYR A 333 0.70 10.15 13.75
CA TYR A 333 1.31 11.27 13.00
C TYR A 333 1.44 12.60 13.76
N GLY A 334 2.46 13.39 13.42
CA GLY A 334 2.65 14.76 13.92
C GLY A 334 3.00 14.90 15.41
N GLY A 335 3.40 13.81 16.09
CA GLY A 335 3.76 13.83 17.51
C GLY A 335 2.57 13.75 18.48
N MET A 336 1.34 13.62 17.96
CA MET A 336 0.16 13.33 18.76
C MET A 336 0.25 11.93 19.36
N GLY A 337 -0.33 11.74 20.55
CA GLY A 337 -0.34 10.45 21.23
C GLY A 337 -1.48 10.37 22.24
N GLY A 338 -1.69 9.17 22.77
CA GLY A 338 -2.76 8.86 23.71
C GLY A 338 -4.02 8.30 23.05
N ILE A 339 -4.94 7.86 23.90
CA ILE A 339 -6.26 7.37 23.53
C ILE A 339 -7.27 8.46 23.84
N TRP A 340 -8.15 8.72 22.89
CA TRP A 340 -9.30 9.61 22.99
C TRP A 340 -10.59 8.78 22.91
N THR A 341 -11.68 9.31 23.45
CA THR A 341 -13.00 8.66 23.42
C THR A 341 -14.10 9.65 23.08
N SER A 342 -15.19 9.15 22.48
CA SER A 342 -16.42 9.90 22.28
C SER A 342 -17.62 8.97 22.10
N ASP A 343 -18.82 9.46 22.44
CA ASP A 343 -20.10 8.77 22.16
C ASP A 343 -20.60 9.04 20.73
N SER A 344 -19.93 9.92 19.99
CA SER A 344 -20.25 10.29 18.61
C SER A 344 -18.97 10.55 17.80
N LEU A 345 -19.12 10.91 16.52
CA LEU A 345 -17.98 11.30 15.67
C LEU A 345 -17.40 12.69 16.02
N ASP A 346 -18.05 13.43 16.91
CA ASP A 346 -17.64 14.74 17.39
C ASP A 346 -17.31 14.69 18.90
N GLY A 347 -16.65 15.71 19.44
CA GLY A 347 -16.49 15.86 20.90
C GLY A 347 -15.48 14.91 21.56
N TRP A 348 -14.43 14.51 20.85
CA TRP A 348 -13.34 13.67 21.35
C TRP A 348 -12.69 14.20 22.64
N LYS A 349 -12.60 13.35 23.67
CA LYS A 349 -11.98 13.67 24.97
C LYS A 349 -10.79 12.76 25.26
N LEU A 350 -9.72 13.34 25.81
CA LEU A 350 -8.52 12.59 26.16
C LEU A 350 -8.86 11.62 27.27
N TYR A 351 -8.67 10.33 26.98
CA TYR A 351 -8.97 9.24 27.90
C TYR A 351 -7.70 8.74 28.60
N ASP A 352 -6.61 8.58 27.84
CA ASP A 352 -5.30 8.18 28.40
C ASP A 352 -4.15 8.83 27.63
N ASP A 353 -3.39 9.69 28.30
CA ASP A 353 -2.20 10.36 27.76
C ASP A 353 -0.90 9.64 28.10
N LYS A 354 -0.97 8.55 28.89
CA LYS A 354 0.17 7.79 29.40
C LYS A 354 0.49 6.56 28.56
N VAL A 355 -0.19 6.37 27.43
CA VAL A 355 0.13 5.29 26.50
C VAL A 355 1.59 5.42 26.07
N PRO A 356 2.42 4.38 26.26
CA PRO A 356 3.87 4.52 26.13
C PRO A 356 4.36 4.46 24.68
N THR A 357 3.47 4.14 23.73
CA THR A 357 3.74 4.13 22.30
C THR A 357 3.26 5.41 21.63
N ARG A 358 4.02 5.87 20.64
CA ARG A 358 3.77 7.07 19.84
C ARG A 358 4.24 6.80 18.42
N GLY A 359 3.51 7.30 17.42
CA GLY A 359 3.96 7.20 16.03
C GLY A 359 2.80 7.03 15.08
N ASP A 360 3.09 6.42 13.93
CA ASP A 360 2.13 6.25 12.85
C ASP A 360 1.32 4.96 12.97
N CYS A 361 0.11 4.99 12.43
CA CYS A 361 -0.75 3.82 12.18
C CYS A 361 -0.97 2.93 13.43
N PRO A 362 -1.61 3.46 14.49
CA PRO A 362 -1.94 2.67 15.67
C PRO A 362 -2.92 1.54 15.33
N CYS A 363 -2.87 0.41 16.02
CA CYS A 363 -3.89 -0.62 15.96
C CYS A 363 -4.18 -1.15 17.37
N PRO A 364 -5.08 -0.50 18.12
CA PRO A 364 -5.58 -1.01 19.38
C PRO A 364 -6.55 -2.16 19.10
N PHE A 365 -6.45 -3.22 19.89
CA PHE A 365 -7.46 -4.27 19.88
C PHE A 365 -7.57 -4.93 21.24
N GLU A 366 -8.77 -5.45 21.52
CA GLU A 366 -9.04 -6.26 22.69
C GLU A 366 -9.24 -7.73 22.29
N TRP A 367 -8.68 -8.64 23.08
CA TRP A 367 -8.90 -10.07 22.91
C TRP A 367 -8.84 -10.81 24.24
N ASN A 368 -9.91 -11.53 24.58
CA ASN A 368 -10.08 -12.27 25.84
C ASN A 368 -9.76 -11.42 27.09
N GLY A 369 -10.30 -10.20 27.13
CA GLY A 369 -10.14 -9.26 28.26
C GLY A 369 -8.74 -8.62 28.39
N ARG A 370 -7.87 -8.80 27.38
CA ARG A 370 -6.55 -8.17 27.32
C ARG A 370 -6.51 -7.13 26.21
N HIS A 371 -5.78 -6.06 26.44
CA HIS A 371 -5.72 -4.92 25.55
C HIS A 371 -4.31 -4.79 24.98
N TYR A 372 -4.25 -4.62 23.66
CA TYR A 372 -3.01 -4.55 22.90
C TYR A 372 -3.05 -3.30 22.04
N LEU A 373 -1.86 -2.80 21.69
CA LEU A 373 -1.71 -1.69 20.77
C LEU A 373 -0.44 -1.92 19.94
N PHE A 374 -0.60 -2.30 18.67
CA PHE A 374 0.47 -2.14 17.69
C PHE A 374 0.60 -0.68 17.31
N GLN A 375 1.82 -0.23 17.01
CA GLN A 375 2.06 1.12 16.56
C GLN A 375 3.20 1.13 15.54
N GLY A 376 2.85 1.40 14.29
CA GLY A 376 3.81 1.53 13.20
C GLY A 376 4.67 0.28 13.03
N PHE A 377 5.99 0.47 13.00
CA PHE A 377 6.94 -0.52 12.53
C PHE A 377 7.58 -1.40 13.60
N ASP A 378 7.58 -0.96 14.86
CA ASP A 378 8.31 -1.65 15.93
C ASP A 378 7.76 -1.42 17.36
N GLN A 379 6.68 -0.66 17.51
CA GLN A 379 6.15 -0.33 18.82
C GLN A 379 4.93 -1.19 19.20
N PHE A 380 4.92 -1.68 20.43
CA PHE A 380 3.87 -2.53 20.95
C PHE A 380 3.61 -2.26 22.42
N ALA A 381 2.37 -1.94 22.79
CA ALA A 381 1.94 -1.80 24.17
C ALA A 381 0.90 -2.85 24.56
N TYR A 382 0.91 -3.19 25.84
CA TYR A 382 0.00 -4.16 26.45
C TYR A 382 -0.62 -3.60 27.72
N SER A 383 -1.89 -3.89 27.96
CA SER A 383 -2.54 -3.69 29.25
C SER A 383 -3.43 -4.88 29.61
N PRO A 384 -3.39 -5.36 30.86
CA PRO A 384 -4.33 -6.38 31.34
C PRO A 384 -5.76 -5.85 31.57
N SER A 385 -6.00 -4.53 31.50
CA SER A 385 -7.30 -3.95 31.87
C SER A 385 -7.81 -2.82 30.96
N GLY A 386 -6.97 -2.25 30.10
CA GLY A 386 -7.33 -1.13 29.22
C GLY A 386 -7.63 0.18 29.95
N LYS A 387 -7.45 0.23 31.28
CA LYS A 387 -7.64 1.44 32.09
C LYS A 387 -6.52 2.46 31.86
N PRO A 388 -6.78 3.77 32.01
CA PRO A 388 -5.76 4.78 31.80
C PRO A 388 -4.52 4.55 32.65
N GLY A 389 -3.34 4.69 32.06
CA GLY A 389 -2.04 4.51 32.74
C GLY A 389 -1.65 3.07 33.05
N THR A 390 -2.37 2.08 32.54
CA THR A 390 -2.03 0.65 32.76
C THR A 390 -1.26 0.01 31.60
N TYR A 391 -1.14 0.72 30.46
CA TYR A 391 -0.35 0.24 29.33
C TYR A 391 1.14 0.25 29.64
N VAL A 392 1.82 -0.85 29.30
CA VAL A 392 3.27 -1.00 29.39
C VAL A 392 3.86 -1.23 28.01
N ASP A 393 5.06 -0.68 27.78
CA ASP A 393 5.81 -0.84 26.55
C ASP A 393 6.49 -2.22 26.50
N TRP A 394 6.14 -3.03 25.50
CA TRP A 394 6.67 -4.36 25.23
C TRP A 394 7.56 -4.41 23.97
N SER A 395 7.88 -3.25 23.39
CA SER A 395 8.65 -3.12 22.14
C SER A 395 10.08 -3.65 22.29
N LYS A 396 10.78 -3.29 23.38
CA LYS A 396 12.23 -3.48 23.51
C LYS A 396 12.66 -4.76 24.23
N ASP A 397 11.78 -5.39 25.01
CA ASP A 397 12.14 -6.57 25.81
C ASP A 397 11.95 -7.91 25.05
N GLY A 398 11.48 -7.86 23.79
CA GLY A 398 11.31 -9.01 22.90
C GLY A 398 9.93 -9.66 22.93
N ARG A 399 8.95 -9.07 23.63
CA ARG A 399 7.55 -9.53 23.64
C ARG A 399 6.72 -9.03 22.46
N ALA A 400 7.14 -7.95 21.81
CA ALA A 400 6.46 -7.47 20.61
C ALA A 400 6.53 -8.53 19.49
N PRO A 401 5.41 -8.86 18.85
CA PRO A 401 5.34 -9.97 17.90
C PRO A 401 5.75 -9.56 16.48
N TYR A 402 6.55 -8.51 16.30
CA TYR A 402 7.06 -8.09 14.99
C TYR A 402 8.01 -9.14 14.40
N GLU A 403 7.80 -9.47 13.13
CA GLU A 403 8.45 -10.63 12.49
C GLU A 403 8.86 -10.42 11.03
N GLY A 404 8.86 -9.17 10.55
CA GLY A 404 9.19 -8.85 9.16
C GLY A 404 8.21 -7.86 8.52
N LEU A 405 6.97 -7.85 9.01
CA LEU A 405 5.92 -6.99 8.45
C LEU A 405 6.02 -5.55 8.94
N SER A 406 5.68 -4.66 8.02
CA SER A 406 5.44 -3.25 8.26
C SER A 406 3.98 -3.01 8.59
N VAL A 407 3.74 -2.15 9.57
CA VAL A 407 2.40 -1.66 9.99
C VAL A 407 1.36 -2.79 10.07
N PRO A 408 1.60 -3.84 10.88
CA PRO A 408 0.63 -4.90 11.05
C PRO A 408 -0.61 -4.37 11.78
N MET A 409 -1.78 -4.72 11.26
CA MET A 409 -3.07 -4.49 11.90
C MET A 409 -3.76 -5.81 12.21
N VAL A 410 -4.70 -5.76 13.15
CA VAL A 410 -5.40 -6.94 13.68
C VAL A 410 -6.90 -6.71 13.62
N ALA A 411 -7.64 -7.69 13.14
CA ALA A 411 -9.10 -7.71 13.20
C ALA A 411 -9.62 -9.04 13.75
N PRO A 412 -10.83 -9.04 14.36
CA PRO A 412 -11.51 -10.27 14.71
C PRO A 412 -11.86 -11.08 13.45
N PHE A 413 -12.00 -12.40 13.63
CA PHE A 413 -12.62 -13.29 12.65
C PHE A 413 -13.50 -14.30 13.40
N ALA A 414 -14.31 -15.06 12.66
CA ALA A 414 -15.21 -16.06 13.22
C ALA A 414 -14.48 -17.03 14.18
N GLY A 415 -15.18 -17.48 15.23
CA GLY A 415 -14.63 -18.44 16.20
C GLY A 415 -13.62 -17.85 17.19
N ASN A 416 -13.77 -16.58 17.57
CA ASN A 416 -12.88 -15.86 18.49
C ASN A 416 -11.40 -15.83 18.03
N ARG A 417 -11.18 -15.80 16.71
CA ARG A 417 -9.84 -15.69 16.12
C ARG A 417 -9.43 -14.22 15.98
N ARG A 418 -8.13 -14.00 15.84
CA ARG A 418 -7.55 -12.70 15.47
C ARG A 418 -6.63 -12.91 14.28
N ILE A 419 -6.99 -12.25 13.18
CA ILE A 419 -6.19 -12.26 11.95
C ILE A 419 -5.38 -10.98 11.95
N LEU A 420 -4.07 -11.14 11.81
CA LEU A 420 -3.14 -10.06 11.58
C LEU A 420 -2.79 -10.04 10.11
N ALA A 421 -2.71 -8.85 9.53
CA ALA A 421 -2.10 -8.66 8.24
C ALA A 421 -1.20 -7.42 8.29
N GLY A 422 -0.17 -7.43 7.47
CA GLY A 422 0.72 -6.31 7.24
C GLY A 422 1.34 -6.45 5.86
N TRP A 423 2.26 -5.55 5.53
CA TRP A 423 2.97 -5.62 4.26
C TRP A 423 4.45 -5.95 4.48
N LEU A 424 4.98 -6.87 3.67
CA LEU A 424 6.41 -7.10 3.56
C LEU A 424 7.00 -5.99 2.69
N SER A 425 7.95 -5.23 3.23
CA SER A 425 8.51 -4.08 2.51
C SER A 425 9.26 -4.48 1.25
N HIS A 426 9.06 -3.76 0.15
CA HIS A 426 9.84 -3.98 -1.07
C HIS A 426 11.28 -3.49 -0.88
N ARG A 427 12.27 -4.18 -1.48
CA ARG A 427 13.69 -3.78 -1.39
C ARG A 427 13.92 -2.35 -1.93
N ASP A 428 13.13 -2.00 -2.94
CA ASP A 428 13.24 -0.76 -3.70
C ASP A 428 12.43 0.37 -3.06
N GLY A 429 11.73 0.17 -1.93
CA GLY A 429 11.12 1.27 -1.18
C GLY A 429 9.81 0.91 -0.49
N TRP A 430 8.94 1.92 -0.33
CA TRP A 430 7.67 1.78 0.36
C TRP A 430 6.66 0.96 -0.47
N GLY A 431 5.71 0.32 0.20
CA GLY A 431 4.82 -0.66 -0.42
C GLY A 431 5.53 -1.99 -0.71
N GLY A 432 4.78 -3.08 -0.74
CA GLY A 432 5.27 -4.40 -1.13
C GLY A 432 4.15 -5.42 -1.18
N TRP A 433 4.31 -6.53 -0.46
CA TRP A 433 3.40 -7.67 -0.54
C TRP A 433 2.53 -7.80 0.70
N LEU A 434 1.24 -8.08 0.51
CA LEU A 434 0.31 -8.41 1.60
C LEU A 434 0.66 -9.77 2.21
N VAL A 435 0.66 -9.85 3.53
CA VAL A 435 0.98 -11.06 4.29
C VAL A 435 0.02 -11.21 5.46
N PHE A 436 -0.50 -12.42 5.65
CA PHE A 436 -1.41 -12.76 6.73
C PHE A 436 -0.78 -13.67 7.79
N ARG A 437 -1.26 -13.52 9.01
CA ARG A 437 -0.95 -14.33 10.21
C ARG A 437 -2.23 -14.54 11.02
N GLU A 438 -2.32 -15.64 11.72
CA GLU A 438 -3.27 -15.82 12.82
C GLU A 438 -2.52 -15.64 14.14
N LEU A 439 -3.06 -14.82 15.03
CA LEU A 439 -2.47 -14.62 16.35
C LEU A 439 -2.78 -15.81 17.26
N VAL A 440 -1.83 -16.13 18.13
CA VAL A 440 -2.00 -17.05 19.26
C VAL A 440 -1.86 -16.24 20.54
N GLN A 441 -2.84 -16.30 21.44
CA GLN A 441 -2.73 -15.65 22.74
C GLN A 441 -2.32 -16.66 23.81
N HIS A 442 -1.20 -16.40 24.47
CA HIS A 442 -0.71 -17.23 25.56
C HIS A 442 -1.37 -16.88 26.91
N PRO A 443 -1.36 -17.79 27.90
CA PRO A 443 -1.96 -17.55 29.21
C PRO A 443 -1.38 -16.34 29.97
N ASP A 444 -0.14 -15.94 29.69
CA ASP A 444 0.48 -14.76 30.30
C ASP A 444 0.14 -13.43 29.58
N GLY A 445 -0.56 -13.52 28.44
CA GLY A 445 -0.97 -12.39 27.61
C GLY A 445 -0.01 -12.06 26.48
N THR A 446 1.14 -12.71 26.38
CA THR A 446 2.01 -12.58 25.21
C THR A 446 1.35 -13.17 23.96
N LEU A 447 1.81 -12.71 22.79
CA LEU A 447 1.25 -13.11 21.50
C LEU A 447 2.27 -13.91 20.69
N GLY A 448 1.83 -15.06 20.20
CA GLY A 448 2.45 -15.84 19.13
C GLY A 448 1.77 -15.56 17.80
N GLN A 449 2.32 -16.16 16.73
CA GLN A 449 1.79 -16.08 15.38
C GLN A 449 1.97 -17.41 14.65
N LYS A 450 0.99 -17.77 13.84
CA LYS A 450 1.04 -18.90 12.92
C LYS A 450 0.48 -18.49 11.55
N TRP A 451 0.73 -19.28 10.53
CA TRP A 451 0.09 -19.09 9.23
C TRP A 451 -1.42 -19.35 9.33
N VAL A 452 -2.20 -18.57 8.59
CA VAL A 452 -3.66 -18.73 8.50
C VAL A 452 -3.94 -20.02 7.72
N PRO A 453 -4.57 -21.03 8.31
CA PRO A 453 -4.76 -22.35 7.67
C PRO A 453 -5.48 -22.29 6.33
N GLU A 454 -6.42 -21.36 6.17
CA GLU A 454 -7.23 -21.16 4.97
C GLU A 454 -6.47 -20.51 3.81
N ILE A 455 -5.41 -19.75 4.11
CA ILE A 455 -4.65 -19.00 3.11
C ILE A 455 -3.42 -19.82 2.71
N ALA A 456 -3.56 -20.59 1.64
CA ALA A 456 -2.44 -21.35 1.08
C ALA A 456 -1.42 -20.41 0.42
N PRO A 457 -0.10 -20.56 0.66
CA PRO A 457 0.92 -19.82 -0.07
C PRO A 457 0.97 -20.24 -1.56
N PRO A 458 1.57 -19.42 -2.46
CA PRO A 458 1.66 -19.72 -3.89
C PRO A 458 2.43 -21.01 -4.24
N VAL A 459 3.24 -21.52 -3.32
CA VAL A 459 3.99 -22.78 -3.45
C VAL A 459 3.85 -23.59 -2.17
N ALA A 460 3.83 -24.91 -2.30
CA ALA A 460 3.69 -25.81 -1.16
C ALA A 460 4.83 -25.60 -0.13
N PRO A 461 4.52 -25.45 1.17
CA PRO A 461 5.55 -25.35 2.19
C PRO A 461 6.39 -26.63 2.32
N ARG A 462 7.66 -26.46 2.62
CA ARG A 462 8.54 -27.55 3.08
C ARG A 462 8.51 -27.62 4.60
N THR A 463 8.48 -28.82 5.16
CA THR A 463 8.45 -29.02 6.61
C THR A 463 9.70 -29.76 7.06
N PHE A 464 10.37 -29.20 8.05
CA PHE A 464 11.52 -29.78 8.73
C PHE A 464 11.16 -30.05 10.19
N THR A 465 11.88 -30.97 10.84
CA THR A 465 11.66 -31.30 12.25
C THR A 465 12.83 -30.80 13.09
N ALA A 466 12.60 -29.76 13.90
CA ALA A 466 13.59 -29.26 14.84
C ALA A 466 13.49 -30.02 16.18
N GLN A 467 14.65 -30.26 16.80
CA GLN A 467 14.75 -30.95 18.08
C GLN A 467 14.85 -29.96 19.25
N PRO A 468 14.14 -30.18 20.38
CA PRO A 468 14.28 -29.37 21.59
C PRO A 468 15.73 -29.23 22.04
N GLY A 469 16.14 -27.99 22.38
CA GLY A 469 17.47 -27.72 22.90
C GLY A 469 18.63 -27.94 21.91
N LYS A 470 18.35 -28.22 20.64
CA LYS A 470 19.37 -28.31 19.58
C LYS A 470 19.26 -27.12 18.62
N PRO A 471 20.40 -26.51 18.23
CA PRO A 471 20.40 -25.52 17.14
C PRO A 471 19.77 -26.11 15.88
N PHE A 472 19.08 -25.28 15.12
CA PHE A 472 18.49 -25.65 13.84
C PHE A 472 18.91 -24.61 12.80
N ARG A 473 19.32 -25.05 11.61
CA ARG A 473 19.86 -24.17 10.56
C ARG A 473 19.44 -24.62 9.17
N LEU A 474 18.99 -23.67 8.36
CA LEU A 474 18.72 -23.84 6.94
C LEU A 474 19.52 -22.85 6.12
N VAL A 475 20.07 -23.30 4.98
CA VAL A 475 20.82 -22.45 4.04
C VAL A 475 20.12 -22.41 2.69
N PHE A 476 19.86 -21.20 2.20
CA PHE A 476 19.29 -20.93 0.90
C PHE A 476 20.36 -20.32 0.01
N ARG A 477 20.72 -21.00 -1.09
CA ARG A 477 21.76 -20.52 -2.01
C ARG A 477 21.16 -19.90 -3.26
N PRO A 478 21.70 -18.77 -3.76
CA PRO A 478 21.27 -18.19 -5.03
C PRO A 478 21.37 -19.21 -6.17
N GLU A 479 20.36 -19.29 -7.04
CA GLU A 479 20.37 -20.21 -8.18
C GLU A 479 21.48 -19.88 -9.17
N SER A 480 21.76 -18.58 -9.34
CA SER A 480 22.84 -18.04 -10.18
C SER A 480 24.23 -18.51 -9.76
N GLY A 481 24.40 -19.02 -8.53
CA GLY A 481 25.71 -19.29 -7.93
C GLY A 481 26.49 -18.02 -7.52
N ALA A 482 25.96 -16.83 -7.81
CA ALA A 482 26.54 -15.55 -7.45
C ALA A 482 25.70 -14.85 -6.37
N GLY A 483 26.37 -14.25 -5.38
CA GLY A 483 25.74 -13.59 -4.24
C GLY A 483 25.86 -14.39 -2.94
N THR A 484 25.40 -13.80 -1.84
CA THR A 484 25.49 -14.41 -0.50
C THR A 484 24.32 -15.36 -0.27
N ALA A 485 24.59 -16.52 0.35
CA ALA A 485 23.54 -17.41 0.81
C ALA A 485 22.75 -16.75 1.95
N LEU A 486 21.46 -17.04 2.04
CA LEU A 486 20.65 -16.67 3.19
C LEU A 486 20.62 -17.82 4.19
N VAL A 487 20.71 -17.51 5.47
CA VAL A 487 20.61 -18.47 6.57
C VAL A 487 19.37 -18.15 7.39
N PHE A 488 18.57 -19.18 7.65
CA PHE A 488 17.62 -19.18 8.75
C PHE A 488 18.18 -20.04 9.89
N ALA A 489 18.24 -19.51 11.09
CA ALA A 489 18.78 -20.24 12.24
C ALA A 489 17.92 -20.04 13.50
N ILE A 490 17.80 -21.09 14.30
CA ILE A 490 17.22 -21.09 15.63
C ILE A 490 18.32 -21.45 16.64
N ASP A 491 18.54 -20.56 17.58
CA ASP A 491 19.33 -20.78 18.78
C ASP A 491 18.37 -21.03 19.96
N PRO A 492 18.20 -22.29 20.40
CA PRO A 492 17.27 -22.63 21.48
C PRO A 492 17.77 -22.17 22.85
N GLU A 493 19.09 -22.05 23.06
CA GLU A 493 19.67 -21.60 24.33
C GLU A 493 19.41 -20.10 24.52
N ALA A 494 19.70 -19.30 23.49
CA ALA A 494 19.39 -17.88 23.49
C ALA A 494 17.89 -17.58 23.30
N ARG A 495 17.09 -18.57 22.90
CA ARG A 495 15.68 -18.42 22.49
C ARG A 495 15.51 -17.38 21.38
N VAL A 496 16.36 -17.47 20.36
CA VAL A 496 16.44 -16.54 19.23
C VAL A 496 16.21 -17.29 17.92
N ALA A 497 15.47 -16.68 17.00
CA ALA A 497 15.50 -17.05 15.59
C ALA A 497 15.98 -15.87 14.75
N ALA A 498 16.67 -16.14 13.66
CA ALA A 498 17.22 -15.11 12.79
C ALA A 498 17.20 -15.50 11.33
N PHE A 499 16.95 -14.50 10.48
CA PHE A 499 17.38 -14.49 9.09
C PHE A 499 18.63 -13.64 8.98
N HIS A 500 19.67 -14.16 8.33
CA HIS A 500 20.86 -13.37 8.01
C HIS A 500 21.60 -13.89 6.79
N ASP A 501 22.34 -13.01 6.12
CA ASP A 501 23.27 -13.41 5.09
C ASP A 501 24.42 -14.26 5.69
N ASP A 502 24.87 -15.29 4.96
CA ASP A 502 25.94 -16.21 5.36
C ASP A 502 27.30 -15.52 5.22
N MET A 503 27.64 -14.69 6.21
CA MET A 503 28.86 -13.88 6.20
C MET A 503 29.42 -13.67 7.61
N PRO A 504 30.75 -13.46 7.76
CA PRO A 504 31.40 -13.42 9.08
C PRO A 504 30.87 -12.32 10.02
N GLN A 505 30.42 -11.20 9.46
CA GLN A 505 29.89 -10.07 10.23
C GLN A 505 28.52 -9.67 9.66
N VAL A 506 27.46 -9.97 10.40
CA VAL A 506 26.09 -9.64 10.02
C VAL A 506 25.75 -8.21 10.46
N LYS A 507 25.34 -7.37 9.52
CA LYS A 507 24.71 -6.08 9.81
C LYS A 507 23.22 -6.32 10.06
N TRP A 508 22.80 -6.17 11.31
CA TRP A 508 21.39 -6.34 11.71
C TRP A 508 20.56 -5.09 11.37
N SER A 509 19.36 -5.34 10.86
CA SER A 509 18.31 -4.38 10.55
C SER A 509 17.18 -4.45 11.58
N ALA A 510 16.31 -3.44 11.58
CA ALA A 510 15.03 -3.53 12.27
C ALA A 510 14.13 -4.59 11.60
N ALA A 511 13.23 -5.22 12.36
CA ALA A 511 12.42 -6.34 11.87
C ALA A 511 11.61 -6.00 10.61
N HIS A 512 10.98 -4.82 10.55
CA HIS A 512 10.15 -4.39 9.42
C HIS A 512 10.92 -4.19 8.10
N HIS A 513 12.26 -4.09 8.15
CA HIS A 513 13.08 -4.12 6.94
C HIS A 513 13.19 -5.52 6.37
N ALA A 514 12.91 -6.58 7.13
CA ALA A 514 12.85 -7.96 6.62
C ALA A 514 14.10 -8.38 5.81
N GLU A 515 15.28 -7.90 6.23
CA GLU A 515 16.60 -8.22 5.66
C GLU A 515 17.34 -9.22 6.55
N ASN A 516 18.31 -8.72 7.32
CA ASN A 516 19.06 -9.44 8.34
C ASN A 516 18.47 -9.03 9.68
N PHE A 517 17.68 -9.87 10.33
CA PHE A 517 17.05 -9.53 11.60
C PHE A 517 16.84 -10.76 12.47
N LYS A 518 16.60 -10.51 13.76
CA LYS A 518 16.37 -11.54 14.77
C LYS A 518 15.14 -11.23 15.58
N ILE A 519 14.44 -12.29 15.96
CA ILE A 519 13.40 -12.25 16.98
C ILE A 519 13.91 -12.94 18.24
N ARG A 520 13.41 -12.50 19.39
CA ARG A 520 13.77 -13.06 20.70
C ARG A 520 12.57 -13.72 21.35
N ARG A 521 12.82 -14.37 22.50
CA ARG A 521 11.80 -15.03 23.32
C ARG A 521 11.00 -16.06 22.54
N LEU A 522 11.65 -16.86 21.70
CA LEU A 522 11.00 -18.04 21.15
C LEU A 522 10.42 -18.90 22.28
N PRO A 523 9.26 -19.54 22.11
CA PRO A 523 8.75 -20.51 23.07
C PRO A 523 9.78 -21.61 23.37
N ALA A 524 9.77 -22.11 24.61
CA ALA A 524 10.54 -23.30 24.95
C ALA A 524 9.74 -24.53 24.49
N PHE A 525 10.25 -25.23 23.48
CA PHE A 525 9.62 -26.46 22.99
C PHE A 525 10.09 -27.65 23.83
N SER A 526 9.15 -28.43 24.38
CA SER A 526 9.45 -29.63 25.18
C SER A 526 9.48 -30.92 24.37
N ALA A 527 9.11 -30.87 23.09
CA ALA A 527 9.05 -31.99 22.16
C ALA A 527 9.48 -31.54 20.76
N PRO A 528 9.87 -32.47 19.86
CA PRO A 528 10.14 -32.15 18.46
C PRO A 528 9.01 -31.32 17.84
N TYR A 529 9.39 -30.29 17.08
CA TYR A 529 8.45 -29.32 16.53
C TYR A 529 8.73 -29.05 15.05
N ALA A 530 7.68 -28.71 14.31
CA ALA A 530 7.79 -28.42 12.89
C ALA A 530 8.38 -27.03 12.64
N VAL A 531 9.29 -26.93 11.68
CA VAL A 531 9.67 -25.68 11.04
C VAL A 531 9.18 -25.74 9.60
N ARG A 532 8.16 -24.95 9.27
CA ARG A 532 7.57 -24.87 7.94
C ARG A 532 8.16 -23.70 7.20
N VAL A 533 8.48 -23.87 5.91
CA VAL A 533 9.22 -22.90 5.12
C VAL A 533 8.59 -22.75 3.74
N VAL A 534 8.39 -21.51 3.32
CA VAL A 534 8.09 -21.13 1.94
C VAL A 534 9.28 -20.34 1.39
N SER A 535 9.71 -20.67 0.17
CA SER A 535 10.64 -19.88 -0.63
C SER A 535 9.99 -19.66 -1.99
N TYR A 536 9.61 -18.43 -2.29
CA TYR A 536 8.82 -18.07 -3.46
C TYR A 536 9.42 -16.87 -4.19
N CYS A 537 9.86 -17.08 -5.44
CA CYS A 537 10.27 -15.99 -6.31
C CYS A 537 9.04 -15.33 -6.93
N GLU A 538 8.74 -14.10 -6.50
CA GLU A 538 7.60 -13.33 -6.96
C GLU A 538 7.91 -12.71 -8.33
N PRO A 539 7.13 -13.02 -9.39
CA PRO A 539 7.48 -12.63 -10.76
C PRO A 539 7.52 -11.12 -11.02
N LYS A 540 6.69 -10.33 -10.34
CA LYS A 540 6.57 -8.88 -10.61
C LYS A 540 7.78 -8.08 -10.10
N SER A 541 8.42 -8.52 -9.02
CA SER A 541 9.63 -7.87 -8.50
C SER A 541 10.94 -8.58 -8.86
N GLY A 542 10.88 -9.87 -9.15
CA GLY A 542 12.05 -10.75 -9.23
C GLY A 542 12.73 -11.04 -7.88
N ASP A 543 12.08 -10.72 -6.75
CA ASP A 543 12.54 -11.07 -5.40
C ASP A 543 12.05 -12.45 -4.98
N THR A 544 12.88 -13.16 -4.23
CA THR A 544 12.46 -14.33 -3.45
C THR A 544 12.04 -13.91 -2.05
N ILE A 545 10.83 -14.30 -1.68
CA ILE A 545 10.26 -14.18 -0.34
C ILE A 545 10.50 -15.49 0.41
N PHE A 546 11.01 -15.39 1.64
CA PHE A 546 11.21 -16.49 2.56
C PHE A 546 10.33 -16.28 3.77
N ASP A 547 9.37 -17.17 4.00
CA ASP A 547 8.47 -17.13 5.13
C ASP A 547 8.63 -18.43 5.91
N VAL A 548 8.73 -18.33 7.23
CA VAL A 548 8.88 -19.49 8.12
C VAL A 548 7.85 -19.44 9.23
N GLU A 549 7.33 -20.61 9.58
CA GLU A 549 6.58 -20.83 10.81
C GLU A 549 7.32 -21.83 11.69
N ILE A 550 7.44 -21.49 12.97
CA ILE A 550 8.19 -22.20 13.99
C ILE A 550 7.19 -22.75 15.01
N GLY A 551 6.93 -24.05 14.93
CA GLY A 551 6.14 -24.81 15.90
C GLY A 551 4.68 -24.37 16.02
N GLY A 552 4.13 -23.62 15.06
CA GLY A 552 2.78 -23.05 15.15
C GLY A 552 2.65 -21.90 16.16
N GLU A 553 3.78 -21.32 16.60
CA GLU A 553 3.79 -20.32 17.67
C GLU A 553 4.49 -19.01 17.28
N ARG A 554 5.41 -19.05 16.31
CA ARG A 554 6.10 -17.87 15.79
C ARG A 554 6.24 -17.96 14.28
N THR A 555 6.25 -16.81 13.63
CA THR A 555 6.64 -16.69 12.22
C THR A 555 7.82 -15.74 12.07
N MET A 556 8.49 -15.80 10.93
CA MET A 556 9.41 -14.78 10.43
C MET A 556 9.32 -14.70 8.92
N ILE A 557 9.47 -13.50 8.36
CA ILE A 557 9.51 -13.32 6.91
C ILE A 557 10.65 -12.38 6.50
N CYS A 558 11.33 -12.73 5.40
CA CYS A 558 12.35 -11.91 4.77
C CYS A 558 12.28 -11.98 3.24
N ARG A 559 13.04 -11.12 2.55
CA ARG A 559 13.17 -11.13 1.09
C ARG A 559 14.60 -10.91 0.62
N ARG A 560 14.94 -11.44 -0.55
CA ARG A 560 16.21 -11.22 -1.25
C ARG A 560 16.00 -11.14 -2.76
N LYS A 561 16.88 -10.39 -3.43
CA LYS A 561 16.87 -10.26 -4.89
C LYS A 561 17.29 -11.55 -5.58
N GLY A 562 16.55 -11.91 -6.63
CA GLY A 562 16.84 -13.07 -7.47
C GLY A 562 16.25 -14.36 -6.92
N ARG A 563 16.50 -15.46 -7.65
CA ARG A 563 16.01 -16.80 -7.33
C ARG A 563 16.96 -17.55 -6.42
N PHE A 564 16.39 -18.36 -5.52
CA PHE A 564 17.14 -19.20 -4.59
C PHE A 564 16.71 -20.66 -4.71
N ARG A 565 17.69 -21.54 -4.57
CA ARG A 565 17.47 -22.98 -4.51
C ARG A 565 16.66 -23.33 -3.27
N ALA A 566 16.10 -24.53 -3.31
CA ALA A 566 15.60 -25.23 -2.13
C ALA A 566 16.55 -25.11 -0.92
N PRO A 567 16.03 -24.89 0.30
CA PRO A 567 16.87 -24.91 1.49
C PRO A 567 17.47 -26.30 1.72
N GLU A 568 18.72 -26.29 2.17
CA GLU A 568 19.42 -27.46 2.72
C GLU A 568 19.51 -27.31 4.24
N GLU A 569 19.18 -28.37 4.97
CA GLU A 569 19.44 -28.44 6.42
C GLU A 569 20.94 -28.69 6.63
N SER A 570 21.54 -27.92 7.54
CA SER A 570 23.00 -27.87 7.73
C SER A 570 23.41 -28.02 9.19
#